data_AF-A0A915HQN0-F1
#
_entry.id   AF-A0A915HQN0-F1
#
_cell.length_a   1.000
_cell.length_b   1.000
_cell.length_c   1.000
_cell.angle_alpha   90.00
_cell.angle_beta   90.00
_cell.angle_gamma   90.00
#
_symmetry.space_group_name_H-M   'P 1'
#
loop_
_entity.id
_entity.type
_entity.pdbx_description
1 polymer ?
#
loop_
_entity_poly.entity_id
_entity_poly.type
_entity_poly.pdbx_seq_one_letter_code
_entity_poly.pdbx_strand_id
1 'polypeptide(L)'
;YVFVHFFEGWRVEFRPTEVQLTDFENAAYVCFVVLLTRVIVSFRLTFLIPISKVGENMNRAQIRDAVNKGRFYFRRTLTTCDSPPEVHKTCGSKSDDPLLPPSTENSPTKTATSEKSASEDIIEMTIDEIVNGKPPHFPGLAPLIQQYLDSAEVDVDTRCTIEQYIRFVQARASGRVFTLAKWMRTFVLQH
;
A
#
# COMPACT_ATOMS: atom_id res chain seq x y z
N TYR A 1 8.52 -30.66 35.28
CA TYR A 1 9.04 -29.45 34.62
C TYR A 1 9.47 -29.79 33.21
N VAL A 2 8.56 -29.67 32.24
CA VAL A 2 8.92 -29.48 30.82
C VAL A 2 7.95 -28.44 30.30
N PHE A 3 8.45 -27.21 30.22
CA PHE A 3 7.76 -26.08 29.62
C PHE A 3 7.70 -26.32 28.11
N VAL A 4 6.49 -26.43 27.56
CA VAL A 4 6.24 -26.26 26.12
C VAL A 4 5.78 -24.82 25.93
N HIS A 5 6.73 -23.91 25.72
CA HIS A 5 6.43 -22.57 25.20
C HIS A 5 6.48 -22.61 23.67
N PHE A 6 5.39 -23.02 23.05
CA PHE A 6 5.10 -22.63 21.68
C PHE A 6 4.40 -21.26 21.72
N PHE A 7 5.18 -20.18 21.72
CA PHE A 7 4.64 -18.86 21.37
C PHE A 7 4.58 -18.76 19.84
N GLU A 8 3.57 -19.42 19.24
CA GLU A 8 3.20 -19.04 17.87
C GLU A 8 2.48 -17.70 17.96
N GLY A 9 3.19 -16.62 17.61
CA GLY A 9 2.57 -15.31 17.45
C GLY A 9 1.50 -15.32 16.35
N TRP A 10 0.65 -14.30 16.34
CA TRP A 10 -0.31 -14.07 15.26
C TRP A 10 0.43 -13.98 13.91
N ARG A 11 0.26 -14.97 13.04
CA ARG A 11 0.84 -14.99 11.70
C ARG A 11 -0.18 -14.43 10.71
N VAL A 12 0.25 -13.53 9.84
CA VAL A 12 -0.54 -13.05 8.69
C VAL A 12 -0.08 -13.83 7.46
N GLU A 13 -0.99 -14.61 6.85
CA GLU A 13 -0.73 -15.34 5.61
C GLU A 13 -1.19 -14.52 4.40
N PHE A 14 -0.28 -14.31 3.43
CA PHE A 14 -0.62 -13.67 2.17
C PHE A 14 -0.99 -14.74 1.13
N ARG A 15 -2.30 -14.92 0.88
CA ARG A 15 -2.83 -15.95 -0.06
C ARG A 15 -3.14 -15.54 -1.53
N PRO A 16 -2.72 -14.40 -2.11
CA PRO A 16 -3.08 -14.06 -3.50
C PRO A 16 -2.00 -14.35 -4.55
N THR A 17 -0.87 -14.97 -4.24
CA THR A 17 0.14 -15.27 -5.28
C THR A 17 -0.20 -16.55 -6.03
N GLU A 18 -0.69 -16.42 -7.27
CA GLU A 18 -0.71 -17.52 -8.24
C GLU A 18 0.72 -18.07 -8.39
N VAL A 19 0.90 -19.39 -8.24
CA VAL A 19 2.21 -20.03 -8.48
C VAL A 19 2.62 -19.77 -9.93
N GLN A 20 3.81 -19.24 -10.13
CA GLN A 20 4.35 -18.99 -11.46
C GLN A 20 5.09 -20.23 -11.97
N LEU A 21 5.31 -20.29 -13.28
CA LEU A 21 5.97 -21.43 -13.93
C LEU A 21 7.41 -21.64 -13.48
N THR A 22 8.10 -20.56 -13.10
CA THR A 22 9.53 -20.63 -12.79
C THR A 22 9.83 -20.27 -11.33
N ASP A 23 10.83 -20.94 -10.76
CA ASP A 23 11.30 -20.70 -9.40
C ASP A 23 11.83 -19.27 -9.22
N PHE A 24 12.40 -18.67 -10.27
CA PHE A 24 12.83 -17.28 -10.27
C PHE A 24 11.66 -16.32 -10.01
N GLU A 25 10.54 -16.50 -10.71
CA GLU A 25 9.37 -15.63 -10.56
C GLU A 25 8.72 -15.79 -9.19
N ASN A 26 8.64 -17.03 -8.71
CA ASN A 26 8.15 -17.34 -7.37
C ASN A 26 9.05 -16.71 -6.30
N ALA A 27 10.37 -16.85 -6.42
CA ALA A 27 11.35 -16.23 -5.53
C ALA A 27 11.24 -14.70 -5.56
N ALA A 28 11.08 -14.10 -6.74
CA ALA A 28 10.94 -12.66 -6.89
C ALA A 28 9.72 -12.11 -6.12
N TYR A 29 8.56 -12.77 -6.22
CA TYR A 29 7.37 -12.36 -5.48
C TYR A 29 7.49 -12.57 -3.97
N VAL A 30 8.08 -13.69 -3.54
CA VAL A 30 8.32 -13.95 -2.11
C VAL A 30 9.27 -12.91 -1.53
N CYS A 31 10.41 -12.66 -2.18
CA CYS A 31 11.35 -11.62 -1.79
C CYS A 31 10.68 -10.26 -1.74
N PHE A 32 9.86 -9.91 -2.75
CA PHE A 32 9.13 -8.64 -2.78
C PHE A 32 8.18 -8.48 -1.59
N VAL A 33 7.38 -9.50 -1.26
CA VAL A 33 6.44 -9.44 -0.12
C VAL A 33 7.19 -9.38 1.22
N VAL A 34 8.26 -10.16 1.39
CA VAL A 34 9.08 -10.12 2.61
C VAL A 34 9.73 -8.76 2.81
N LEU A 35 10.30 -8.16 1.75
CA LEU A 35 10.89 -6.83 1.84
C LEU A 35 9.82 -5.77 2.06
N LEU A 36 8.66 -5.88 1.42
CA LEU A 36 7.55 -4.95 1.62
C LEU A 36 7.05 -4.95 3.07
N THR A 37 6.92 -6.13 3.69
CA THR A 37 6.53 -6.22 5.11
C THR A 37 7.58 -5.61 6.04
N ARG A 38 8.88 -5.80 5.74
CA ARG A 38 9.96 -5.11 6.48
C ARG A 38 9.87 -3.59 6.33
N VAL A 39 9.66 -3.08 5.11
CA VAL A 39 9.46 -1.64 4.83
C VAL A 39 8.26 -1.09 5.62
N ILE A 40 7.13 -1.79 5.62
CA ILE A 40 5.92 -1.40 6.36
C ILE A 40 6.23 -1.23 7.85
N VAL A 41 6.95 -2.19 8.44
CA VAL A 41 7.30 -2.17 9.86
C VAL A 41 8.37 -1.10 10.16
N SER A 42 9.42 -1.01 9.34
CA SER A 42 10.54 -0.10 9.55
C SER A 42 10.15 1.37 9.40
N PHE A 43 9.32 1.71 8.43
CA PHE A 43 8.84 3.09 8.22
C PHE A 43 7.47 3.36 8.86
N ARG A 44 6.93 2.37 9.59
CA ARG A 44 5.61 2.39 10.24
C ARG A 44 4.50 2.96 9.35
N LEU A 45 4.44 2.46 8.11
CA LEU A 45 3.56 2.96 7.06
C LEU A 45 2.13 2.43 7.24
N THR A 46 1.15 3.30 7.03
CA THR A 46 -0.27 2.92 7.10
C THR A 46 -0.88 2.74 5.71
N PHE A 47 -1.26 1.50 5.37
CA PHE A 47 -1.94 1.12 4.12
C PHE A 47 -3.45 0.90 4.30
N LEU A 48 -4.03 1.44 5.38
CA LEU A 48 -5.44 1.24 5.70
C LEU A 48 -6.34 1.83 4.61
N ILE A 49 -7.19 0.97 4.06
CA ILE A 49 -8.27 1.30 3.13
C ILE A 49 -9.57 0.60 3.57
N PRO A 50 -10.75 1.20 3.35
CA PRO A 50 -12.03 0.58 3.70
C PRO A 50 -12.22 -0.77 3.01
N ILE A 51 -12.77 -1.75 3.75
CA ILE A 51 -12.98 -3.11 3.24
C ILE A 51 -13.87 -3.14 1.99
N SER A 52 -14.82 -2.21 1.86
CA SER A 52 -15.65 -2.07 0.65
C SER A 52 -14.80 -1.79 -0.60
N LYS A 53 -13.76 -0.96 -0.49
CA LYS A 53 -12.82 -0.65 -1.57
C LYS A 53 -11.85 -1.81 -1.85
N VAL A 54 -11.47 -2.57 -0.83
CA VAL A 54 -10.73 -3.83 -1.01
C VAL A 54 -11.56 -4.85 -1.78
N GLY A 55 -12.85 -5.00 -1.45
CA GLY A 55 -13.77 -5.89 -2.16
C GLY A 55 -13.96 -5.47 -3.62
N GLU A 56 -14.08 -4.17 -3.89
CA GLU A 56 -14.13 -3.64 -5.26
C GLU A 56 -12.83 -3.92 -6.03
N ASN A 57 -11.67 -3.72 -5.40
CA ASN A 57 -10.36 -4.08 -5.96
C ASN A 57 -10.25 -5.57 -6.29
N MET A 58 -10.76 -6.45 -5.42
CA MET A 58 -10.72 -7.89 -5.66
C MET A 58 -11.54 -8.28 -6.92
N ASN A 59 -12.74 -7.71 -7.07
CA ASN A 59 -13.54 -7.92 -8.29
C ASN A 59 -12.83 -7.39 -9.54
N ARG A 60 -12.21 -6.20 -9.47
CA ARG A 60 -11.44 -5.64 -10.59
C ARG A 60 -10.22 -6.48 -10.93
N ALA A 61 -9.56 -7.09 -9.95
CA ALA A 61 -8.37 -7.92 -10.14
C ALA A 61 -8.64 -9.19 -10.96
N GLN A 62 -9.88 -9.69 -10.93
CA GLN A 62 -10.28 -10.89 -11.68
C GLN A 62 -10.51 -10.63 -13.17
N ILE A 63 -10.62 -9.37 -13.58
CA ILE A 63 -10.86 -9.01 -14.98
C ILE A 63 -9.62 -9.37 -15.83
N ARG A 64 -9.86 -9.83 -17.07
CA ARG A 64 -8.77 -10.15 -18.01
C ARG A 64 -7.87 -8.94 -18.22
N ASP A 65 -6.56 -9.15 -18.05
CA ASP A 65 -5.53 -8.11 -18.24
C ASP A 65 -5.63 -6.95 -17.23
N ALA A 66 -6.23 -7.20 -16.06
CA ALA A 66 -6.37 -6.22 -14.98
C ALA A 66 -5.03 -5.64 -14.50
N VAL A 67 -3.92 -6.38 -14.62
CA VAL A 67 -2.58 -5.87 -14.28
C VAL A 67 -2.21 -4.64 -15.12
N ASN A 68 -2.52 -4.65 -16.42
CA ASN A 68 -2.14 -3.58 -17.34
C ASN A 68 -3.25 -2.53 -17.51
N LYS A 69 -4.52 -2.95 -17.45
CA LYS A 69 -5.67 -2.09 -17.77
C LYS A 69 -6.50 -1.70 -16.56
N GLY A 70 -6.41 -2.46 -15.47
CA GLY A 70 -7.18 -2.25 -14.26
C GLY A 70 -6.68 -1.04 -13.48
N ARG A 71 -7.62 -0.38 -12.79
CA ARG A 71 -7.33 0.66 -11.81
C ARG A 71 -7.83 0.20 -10.45
N PHE A 72 -7.02 0.38 -9.43
CA PHE A 72 -7.27 -0.10 -8.07
C PHE A 72 -7.27 1.08 -7.12
N TYR A 73 -8.18 1.05 -6.15
CA TYR A 73 -8.19 2.01 -5.06
C TYR A 73 -6.97 1.80 -4.20
N PHE A 74 -6.18 2.85 -4.05
CA PHE A 74 -4.96 2.86 -3.27
C PHE A 74 -4.83 4.19 -2.53
N ARG A 75 -4.07 4.19 -1.45
CA ARG A 75 -3.86 5.41 -0.65
C ARG A 75 -2.84 6.32 -1.33
N ARG A 76 -3.18 7.60 -1.47
CA ARG A 76 -2.33 8.64 -2.08
C ARG A 76 -1.08 8.89 -1.26
N THR A 77 -1.22 9.08 0.04
CA THR A 77 -0.12 9.41 0.96
C THR A 77 0.08 8.31 1.98
N LEU A 78 1.30 7.81 2.09
CA LEU A 78 1.68 6.88 3.16
C LEU A 78 1.97 7.69 4.41
N THR A 79 1.04 7.68 5.37
CA THR A 79 1.26 8.33 6.67
C THR A 79 2.20 7.48 7.51
N THR A 80 3.31 8.06 7.96
CA THR A 80 4.10 7.52 9.07
C THR A 80 3.29 7.70 10.35
N CYS A 81 3.16 6.66 11.17
CA CYS A 81 2.45 6.81 12.45
C CYS A 81 3.35 7.50 13.47
N ASP A 82 3.48 8.82 13.35
CA ASP A 82 3.97 9.70 14.40
C ASP A 82 2.98 10.86 14.60
N SER A 83 2.32 10.83 15.77
CA SER A 83 1.51 11.87 16.45
C SER A 83 -0.01 11.99 16.19
N PRO A 84 -0.80 12.43 17.22
CA PRO A 84 -2.25 12.57 17.20
C PRO A 84 -2.72 13.67 16.21
N PRO A 85 -4.02 13.73 15.85
CA PRO A 85 -4.52 14.76 14.95
C PRO A 85 -4.35 16.14 15.63
N GLU A 86 -3.33 16.89 15.24
CA GLU A 86 -3.21 18.29 15.62
C GLU A 86 -4.35 19.07 14.97
N VAL A 87 -5.13 19.71 15.85
CA VAL A 87 -6.16 20.69 15.51
C VAL A 87 -5.52 21.76 14.63
N HIS A 88 -6.02 21.86 13.41
CA HIS A 88 -5.62 22.87 12.44
C HIS A 88 -5.78 24.27 13.04
N LYS A 89 -4.65 24.93 13.31
CA LYS A 89 -4.59 26.39 13.51
C LYS A 89 -5.05 27.07 12.23
N THR A 90 -6.21 27.71 12.26
CA THR A 90 -6.57 28.69 11.24
C THR A 90 -5.94 30.03 11.61
N CYS A 91 -5.13 30.55 10.69
CA CYS A 91 -4.55 31.88 10.74
C CYS A 91 -5.63 32.90 10.38
N GLY A 92 -5.80 33.94 11.21
CA GLY A 92 -6.68 35.08 10.95
C GLY A 92 -6.51 36.13 12.04
N SER A 93 -5.73 37.17 11.74
CA SER A 93 -5.44 38.29 12.65
C SER A 93 -6.44 39.45 12.54
N LYS A 94 -6.57 40.18 13.67
CA LYS A 94 -7.29 41.46 13.98
C LYS A 94 -8.74 41.25 14.45
N SER A 95 -9.26 41.79 15.57
CA SER A 95 -8.91 42.94 16.44
C SER A 95 -9.70 42.89 17.77
N ASP A 96 -9.11 43.48 18.82
CA ASP A 96 -9.59 44.10 20.08
C ASP A 96 -11.02 43.91 20.69
N ASP A 97 -10.99 43.74 22.03
CA ASP A 97 -11.93 44.14 23.12
C ASP A 97 -13.11 43.26 23.65
N PRO A 98 -13.47 43.37 24.97
CA PRO A 98 -14.10 42.31 25.80
C PRO A 98 -15.52 42.62 26.31
N LEU A 99 -16.34 41.59 26.65
CA LEU A 99 -17.36 41.48 27.74
C LEU A 99 -18.48 40.41 27.44
N LEU A 100 -18.93 39.69 28.49
CA LEU A 100 -19.94 38.59 28.57
C LEU A 100 -21.39 39.14 28.88
N PRO A 101 -22.44 38.30 29.15
CA PRO A 101 -23.27 37.34 28.37
C PRO A 101 -24.80 37.72 28.52
N PRO A 102 -25.87 36.85 28.55
CA PRO A 102 -26.16 35.47 28.05
C PRO A 102 -27.52 35.36 27.26
N SER A 103 -27.78 34.26 26.52
CA SER A 103 -29.16 33.71 26.33
C SER A 103 -29.20 32.24 25.84
N THR A 104 -29.72 31.37 26.71
CA THR A 104 -30.83 30.40 26.50
C THR A 104 -30.77 29.32 25.39
N GLU A 105 -30.58 28.06 25.84
CA GLU A 105 -31.33 26.82 25.52
C GLU A 105 -31.37 26.26 24.07
N ASN A 106 -30.66 25.15 23.84
CA ASN A 106 -31.26 23.80 23.74
C ASN A 106 -30.25 22.73 23.26
N SER A 107 -30.08 21.68 24.06
CA SER A 107 -29.56 20.37 23.63
C SER A 107 -30.63 19.65 22.78
N PRO A 108 -30.26 18.79 21.80
CA PRO A 108 -29.89 17.42 22.16
C PRO A 108 -28.63 16.92 21.45
N THR A 109 -27.78 16.32 22.27
CA THR A 109 -26.76 15.33 21.97
C THR A 109 -27.08 14.47 20.73
N LYS A 110 -26.30 14.65 19.66
CA LYS A 110 -26.02 13.60 18.67
C LYS A 110 -24.54 13.60 18.33
N THR A 111 -23.83 12.79 19.09
CA THR A 111 -22.49 12.28 18.82
C THR A 111 -22.51 11.56 17.47
N ALA A 112 -22.09 12.24 16.40
CA ALA A 112 -21.97 11.65 15.07
C ALA A 112 -21.00 12.46 14.19
N THR A 113 -19.74 12.60 14.60
CA THR A 113 -18.71 13.15 13.71
C THR A 113 -17.34 12.55 14.01
N SER A 114 -16.94 11.52 13.24
CA SER A 114 -15.53 11.15 13.03
C SER A 114 -15.38 10.10 11.89
N GLU A 115 -15.93 10.36 10.71
CA GLU A 115 -15.70 9.50 9.52
C GLU A 115 -15.25 10.29 8.27
N LYS A 116 -15.01 11.60 8.39
CA LYS A 116 -14.85 12.49 7.23
C LYS A 116 -13.44 12.75 6.71
N SER A 117 -12.39 12.10 7.23
CA SER A 117 -11.00 12.37 6.77
C SER A 117 -10.27 11.21 6.09
N ALA A 118 -10.89 10.03 5.95
CA ALA A 118 -10.22 8.87 5.33
C ALA A 118 -10.51 8.69 3.82
N SER A 119 -11.59 9.30 3.30
CA SER A 119 -12.03 9.10 1.92
C SER A 119 -11.31 9.96 0.89
N GLU A 120 -10.78 11.13 1.27
CA GLU A 120 -10.13 12.06 0.33
C GLU A 120 -8.72 11.61 -0.09
N ASP A 121 -8.12 10.73 0.71
CA ASP A 121 -6.77 10.17 0.48
C ASP A 121 -6.77 8.94 -0.43
N ILE A 122 -7.93 8.39 -0.82
CA ILE A 122 -8.01 7.19 -1.64
C ILE A 122 -8.17 7.58 -3.10
N ILE A 123 -7.25 7.14 -3.94
CA ILE A 123 -7.24 7.41 -5.38
C ILE A 123 -7.17 6.12 -6.17
N GLU A 124 -7.63 6.16 -7.42
CA GLU A 124 -7.46 5.03 -8.33
C GLU A 124 -6.11 5.08 -9.03
N MET A 125 -5.34 4.00 -8.96
CA MET A 125 -4.02 3.86 -9.55
C MET A 125 -3.89 2.56 -10.34
N THR A 126 -3.09 2.54 -11.38
CA THR A 126 -2.71 1.28 -12.07
C THR A 126 -1.71 0.48 -11.22
N ILE A 127 -1.54 -0.80 -11.52
CA ILE A 127 -0.51 -1.61 -10.85
C ILE A 127 0.89 -1.03 -11.11
N ASP A 128 1.13 -0.51 -12.32
CA ASP A 128 2.36 0.23 -12.65
C ASP A 128 2.59 1.42 -11.71
N GLU A 129 1.58 2.28 -11.53
CA GLU A 129 1.65 3.44 -10.65
C GLU A 129 1.82 3.04 -9.16
N ILE A 130 1.26 1.91 -8.73
CA ILE A 130 1.40 1.41 -7.36
C ILE A 130 2.81 0.83 -7.14
N VAL A 131 3.34 0.05 -8.09
CA VAL A 131 4.65 -0.60 -7.93
C VAL A 131 5.80 0.38 -8.20
N ASN A 132 5.74 1.12 -9.30
CA ASN A 132 6.80 2.01 -9.76
C ASN A 132 6.67 3.45 -9.26
N GLY A 133 5.48 3.83 -8.79
CA GLY A 133 5.20 5.17 -8.28
C GLY A 133 4.47 6.05 -9.29
N LYS A 134 3.91 7.14 -8.77
CA LYS A 134 3.26 8.21 -9.52
C LYS A 134 3.69 9.57 -8.93
N PRO A 135 4.88 10.09 -9.28
CA PRO A 135 5.34 11.39 -8.82
C PRO A 135 4.38 12.51 -9.28
N PRO A 136 4.07 13.52 -8.45
CA PRO A 136 4.56 13.77 -7.07
C PRO A 136 3.72 13.09 -5.97
N HIS A 137 2.70 12.32 -6.33
CA HIS A 137 1.67 11.86 -5.40
C HIS A 137 2.09 10.63 -4.59
N PHE A 138 2.78 9.68 -5.20
CA PHE A 138 3.13 8.41 -4.56
C PHE A 138 4.52 7.93 -5.01
N PRO A 139 5.43 7.58 -4.09
CA PRO A 139 6.79 7.17 -4.46
C PRO A 139 6.84 5.80 -5.15
N GLY A 140 5.91 4.89 -4.86
CA GLY A 140 5.92 3.51 -5.39
C GLY A 140 6.44 2.50 -4.38
N LEU A 141 5.94 1.26 -4.43
CA LEU A 141 6.41 0.20 -3.53
C LEU A 141 7.86 -0.22 -3.79
N ALA A 142 8.27 -0.31 -5.05
CA ALA A 142 9.63 -0.70 -5.41
C ALA A 142 10.68 0.35 -4.97
N PRO A 143 10.48 1.67 -5.19
CA PRO A 143 11.35 2.70 -4.65
C PRO A 143 11.44 2.71 -3.12
N LEU A 144 10.34 2.44 -2.41
CA LEU A 144 10.35 2.33 -0.94
C LEU A 144 11.18 1.14 -0.45
N ILE A 145 11.11 0.00 -1.15
CA ILE A 145 11.96 -1.16 -0.87
C ILE A 145 13.43 -0.82 -1.13
N GLN A 146 13.75 -0.14 -2.22
CA GLN A 146 15.12 0.29 -2.53
C GLN A 146 15.68 1.21 -1.44
N GLN A 147 14.89 2.20 -0.99
CA GLN A 147 15.27 3.09 0.11
C GLN A 147 15.51 2.32 1.42
N TYR A 148 14.67 1.32 1.73
CA TYR A 148 14.88 0.47 2.89
C TYR A 148 16.18 -0.33 2.77
N LEU A 149 16.45 -0.92 1.60
CA LEU A 149 17.68 -1.65 1.37
C LEU A 149 18.93 -0.76 1.43
N ASP A 150 18.82 0.54 1.12
CA ASP A 150 19.93 1.49 1.26
C ASP A 150 20.27 1.78 2.72
N SER A 151 19.24 1.75 3.58
CA SER A 151 19.41 1.89 5.04
C SER A 151 19.80 0.59 5.74
N ALA A 152 19.58 -0.55 5.09
CA ALA A 152 19.94 -1.86 5.61
C ALA A 152 21.37 -2.21 5.18
N GLU A 153 22.21 -2.65 6.11
CA GLU A 153 23.56 -3.14 5.81
C GLU A 153 23.49 -4.51 5.11
N VAL A 154 23.17 -4.50 3.81
CA VAL A 154 23.10 -5.69 2.95
C VAL A 154 24.35 -5.76 2.07
N ASP A 155 24.92 -6.95 1.90
CA ASP A 155 26.06 -7.14 1.02
C ASP A 155 25.71 -6.88 -0.46
N VAL A 156 26.74 -6.56 -1.25
CA VAL A 156 26.58 -6.10 -2.65
C VAL A 156 25.98 -7.19 -3.54
N ASP A 157 26.35 -8.45 -3.34
CA ASP A 157 25.90 -9.57 -4.18
C ASP A 157 24.42 -9.89 -3.92
N THR A 158 24.02 -9.91 -2.65
CA THR A 158 22.62 -10.04 -2.23
C THR A 158 21.81 -8.85 -2.73
N ARG A 159 22.34 -7.63 -2.63
CA ARG A 159 21.68 -6.42 -3.14
C ARG A 159 21.42 -6.51 -4.64
N CYS A 160 22.42 -6.93 -5.42
CA CYS A 160 22.28 -7.13 -6.87
C CYS A 160 21.19 -8.15 -7.21
N THR A 161 21.16 -9.27 -6.50
CA THR A 161 20.14 -10.33 -6.69
C THR A 161 18.73 -9.81 -6.37
N ILE A 162 18.58 -9.12 -5.24
CA ILE A 162 17.30 -8.51 -4.85
C ILE A 162 16.86 -7.48 -5.88
N GLU A 163 17.77 -6.67 -6.41
CA GLU A 163 17.45 -5.69 -7.44
C GLU A 163 16.96 -6.34 -8.74
N GLN A 164 17.49 -7.50 -9.13
CA GLN A 164 16.98 -8.25 -10.27
C GLN A 164 15.53 -8.69 -10.04
N TYR A 165 15.21 -9.18 -8.84
CA TYR A 165 13.84 -9.54 -8.46
C TYR A 165 12.89 -8.34 -8.46
N ILE A 166 13.33 -7.21 -7.90
CA ILE A 166 12.52 -5.98 -7.89
C ILE A 166 12.28 -5.50 -9.32
N ARG A 167 13.32 -5.41 -10.16
CA ARG A 167 13.20 -5.00 -11.57
C ARG A 167 12.25 -5.90 -12.34
N PHE A 168 12.25 -7.20 -12.07
CA PHE A 168 11.31 -8.13 -12.67
C PHE A 168 9.86 -7.78 -12.32
N VAL A 169 9.56 -7.53 -11.04
CA VAL A 169 8.22 -7.13 -10.58
C VAL A 169 7.81 -5.78 -11.21
N GLN A 170 8.73 -4.81 -11.29
CA GLN A 170 8.51 -3.51 -11.94
C GLN A 170 8.21 -3.65 -13.45
N ALA A 171 8.94 -4.52 -14.15
CA ALA A 171 8.75 -4.77 -15.57
C ALA A 171 7.42 -5.48 -15.86
N ARG A 172 6.96 -6.33 -14.94
CA ARG A 172 5.64 -6.96 -15.04
C ARG A 172 4.51 -5.98 -14.74
N ALA A 173 4.67 -5.11 -13.74
CA ALA A 173 3.70 -4.06 -13.41
C ALA A 173 3.48 -3.06 -14.55
N SER A 174 4.57 -2.68 -15.25
CA SER A 174 4.52 -1.82 -16.44
C SER A 174 4.04 -2.52 -17.72
N GLY A 175 3.79 -3.83 -17.67
CA GLY A 175 3.35 -4.62 -18.81
C GLY A 175 4.43 -4.93 -19.86
N ARG A 176 5.71 -4.61 -19.58
CA ARG A 176 6.86 -4.98 -20.43
C ARG A 176 7.09 -6.49 -20.43
N VAL A 177 6.87 -7.14 -19.29
CA VAL A 177 6.92 -8.60 -19.15
C VAL A 177 5.50 -9.13 -19.06
N PHE A 178 5.19 -10.16 -19.86
CA PHE A 178 3.88 -10.78 -19.82
C PHE A 178 3.61 -11.49 -18.49
N THR A 179 2.35 -11.44 -18.07
CA THR A 179 1.85 -12.37 -17.06
C THR A 179 1.68 -13.74 -17.70
N LEU A 180 1.76 -14.79 -16.88
CA LEU A 180 1.53 -16.16 -17.34
C LEU A 180 0.19 -16.30 -18.08
N ALA A 181 -0.88 -15.75 -17.50
CA ALA A 181 -2.20 -15.75 -18.09
C ALA A 181 -2.28 -14.98 -19.43
N LYS A 182 -1.47 -13.93 -19.62
CA LYS A 182 -1.39 -13.21 -20.90
C LYS A 182 -0.65 -14.05 -21.95
N TRP A 183 0.50 -14.60 -21.57
CA TRP A 183 1.30 -15.48 -22.43
C TRP A 183 0.52 -16.70 -22.91
N MET A 184 -0.15 -17.43 -22.00
CA MET A 184 -0.97 -18.60 -22.35
C MET A 184 -2.07 -18.27 -23.36
N ARG A 185 -2.76 -17.14 -23.19
CA ARG A 185 -3.81 -16.72 -24.14
C ARG A 185 -3.24 -16.36 -25.50
N THR A 186 -2.13 -15.63 -25.54
CA THR A 186 -1.46 -15.27 -26.80
C THR A 186 -0.97 -16.53 -27.52
N PHE A 187 -0.40 -17.49 -26.79
CA PHE A 187 0.06 -18.76 -27.34
C PHE A 187 -1.09 -19.55 -28.00
N VAL A 188 -2.24 -19.68 -27.32
CA VAL A 188 -3.42 -20.38 -27.85
C VAL A 188 -4.04 -19.65 -29.06
N LEU A 189 -4.05 -18.31 -29.06
CA LEU A 189 -4.62 -17.53 -30.17
C LEU A 189 -3.74 -17.50 -31.43
N GLN A 190 -2.45 -17.80 -31.29
CA GLN A 190 -1.47 -17.79 -32.38
C GLN A 190 -1.10 -19.20 -32.89
N HIS A 191 -1.69 -20.25 -32.31
CA HIS A 191 -1.62 -21.63 -32.79
C HIS A 191 -2.69 -21.87 -33.86
#